data_AF-A0A7S2ECD9-F1
#
_entry.id   AF-A0A7S2ECD9-F1
#
_cell.length_a   1.000
_cell.length_b   1.000
_cell.length_c   1.000
_cell.angle_alpha   90.00
_cell.angle_beta   90.00
_cell.angle_gamma   90.00
#
_symmetry.space_group_name_H-M   'P 1'
#
loop_
_entity.id
_entity.type
_entity.pdbx_description
1 polymer ?
#
loop_
_entity_poly.entity_id
_entity_poly.type
_entity_poly.pdbx_seq_one_letter_code
_entity_poly.pdbx_strand_id
1 'polypeptide(L)'
;MTSQPPASPPSRFTDALREAAGDGWDRVVNHRFADELAAGTIDRDVLRRYLIQDHRFLDAFVVLLSSAVSRARCLSDRVPGCQFLALITGKENTYFERSFEALGGLCADEDNRGDVPDADVTRRFVKLMRDAAMGG
;
A
#
# COMPACT_ATOMS: atom_id res chain seq x y z
N MET A 1 -41.03 24.88 -21.29
CA MET A 1 -39.70 24.33 -21.56
C MET A 1 -39.04 24.02 -20.22
N THR A 2 -39.21 22.81 -19.72
CA THR A 2 -38.55 22.33 -18.50
C THR A 2 -37.15 21.87 -18.90
N SER A 3 -36.14 22.68 -18.62
CA SER A 3 -34.74 22.31 -18.82
C SER A 3 -34.37 21.19 -17.85
N GLN A 4 -34.12 20.01 -18.39
CA GLN A 4 -33.56 18.89 -17.64
C GLN A 4 -32.12 19.28 -17.25
N PRO A 5 -31.70 19.08 -15.99
CA PRO A 5 -30.32 19.37 -15.57
C PRO A 5 -29.34 18.52 -16.38
N PRO A 6 -28.12 19.02 -16.65
CA PRO A 6 -27.13 18.27 -17.42
C PRO A 6 -26.85 16.93 -16.74
N ALA A 7 -26.81 15.86 -17.55
CA ALA A 7 -26.44 14.54 -17.06
C ALA A 7 -25.08 14.61 -16.35
N SER A 8 -25.00 14.07 -15.14
CA SER A 8 -23.74 13.98 -14.40
C SER A 8 -22.69 13.25 -15.25
N PRO A 9 -21.42 13.70 -15.23
CA PRO A 9 -20.36 13.02 -15.97
C PRO A 9 -20.26 11.55 -15.53
N PRO A 10 -19.91 10.63 -16.45
CA PRO A 10 -19.77 9.21 -16.10
C PRO A 10 -18.72 9.05 -15.00
N SER A 11 -19.05 8.26 -13.97
CA SER A 11 -18.15 7.93 -12.87
C SER A 11 -16.85 7.34 -13.41
N ARG A 12 -15.70 7.72 -12.83
CA ARG A 12 -14.42 7.15 -13.26
C ARG A 12 -14.42 5.66 -12.92
N PHE A 13 -13.66 4.86 -13.69
CA PHE A 13 -13.53 3.42 -13.39
C PHE A 13 -13.06 3.17 -11.94
N THR A 14 -12.17 4.02 -11.43
CA THR A 14 -11.70 3.97 -10.03
C THR A 14 -12.80 4.25 -9.01
N ASP A 15 -13.78 5.09 -9.35
CA ASP A 15 -14.92 5.38 -8.46
C ASP A 15 -15.81 4.15 -8.37
N ALA A 16 -16.08 3.49 -9.50
CA ALA A 16 -16.83 2.24 -9.53
C ALA A 16 -16.13 1.11 -8.75
N LEU A 17 -14.80 1.00 -8.82
CA LEU A 17 -14.04 0.04 -8.01
C LEU A 17 -14.12 0.35 -6.51
N ARG A 18 -14.07 1.63 -6.13
CA ARG A 18 -14.23 2.06 -4.74
C ARG A 18 -15.63 1.74 -4.23
N GLU A 19 -16.67 2.03 -5.00
CA GLU A 19 -18.05 1.69 -4.67
C GLU A 19 -18.23 0.17 -4.51
N ALA A 20 -17.61 -0.62 -5.38
CA ALA A 20 -17.65 -2.09 -5.29
C ALA A 20 -16.95 -2.64 -4.03
N ALA A 21 -15.98 -1.93 -3.46
CA ALA A 21 -15.35 -2.31 -2.19
C ALA A 21 -16.26 -2.10 -0.97
N GLY A 22 -17.30 -1.26 -1.10
CA GLY A 22 -18.37 -1.05 -0.12
C GLY A 22 -17.86 -0.79 1.30
N ASP A 23 -18.51 -1.42 2.28
CA ASP A 23 -18.19 -1.30 3.72
C ASP A 23 -16.74 -1.67 4.07
N GLY A 24 -16.04 -2.39 3.20
CA GLY A 24 -14.60 -2.65 3.36
C GLY A 24 -13.78 -1.37 3.26
N TRP A 25 -14.09 -0.51 2.30
CA TRP A 25 -13.43 0.78 2.13
C TRP A 25 -13.66 1.68 3.34
N ASP A 26 -14.92 1.83 3.76
CA ASP A 26 -15.29 2.74 4.85
C ASP A 26 -14.68 2.31 6.19
N ARG A 27 -14.57 1.01 6.46
CA ARG A 27 -13.90 0.51 7.68
C ARG A 27 -12.40 0.78 7.70
N VAL A 28 -11.73 0.75 6.55
CA VAL A 28 -10.29 0.99 6.47
C VAL A 28 -9.98 2.47 6.64
N VAL A 29 -10.70 3.36 5.94
CA VAL A 29 -10.43 4.80 6.01
C VAL A 29 -10.83 5.44 7.34
N ASN A 30 -11.74 4.81 8.09
CA ASN A 30 -12.15 5.22 9.44
C ASN A 30 -11.61 4.27 10.52
N HIS A 31 -10.54 3.52 10.25
CA HIS A 31 -9.99 2.59 11.22
C HIS A 31 -9.25 3.35 12.33
N ARG A 32 -9.40 2.90 13.58
CA ARG A 32 -8.71 3.47 14.76
C ARG A 32 -7.22 3.73 14.54
N PHE A 33 -6.55 2.83 13.82
CA PHE A 33 -5.13 2.98 13.47
C PHE A 33 -4.83 4.29 12.72
N ALA A 34 -5.65 4.65 11.73
CA ALA A 34 -5.46 5.86 10.94
C ALA A 34 -5.71 7.11 11.80
N ASP A 35 -6.76 7.09 12.63
CA ASP A 35 -7.09 8.19 13.55
C ASP A 35 -5.98 8.41 14.59
N GLU A 36 -5.51 7.34 15.24
CA GLU A 36 -4.45 7.41 16.24
C GLU A 36 -3.11 7.84 15.64
N LEU A 37 -2.80 7.37 14.42
CA LEU A 37 -1.59 7.77 13.68
C LEU A 37 -1.64 9.27 13.32
N ALA A 38 -2.77 9.74 12.79
CA ALA A 38 -2.95 11.15 12.43
C ALA A 38 -2.90 12.07 13.66
N ALA A 39 -3.44 11.61 14.80
CA ALA A 39 -3.39 12.34 16.06
C ALA A 39 -2.03 12.24 16.78
N GLY A 40 -1.10 11.39 16.32
CA GLY A 40 0.17 11.13 16.99
C GLY A 40 0.03 10.42 18.35
N THR A 41 -1.08 9.72 18.56
CA THR A 41 -1.42 9.04 19.83
C THR A 41 -1.26 7.52 19.76
N ILE A 42 -0.91 6.98 18.58
CA ILE A 42 -0.73 5.55 18.39
C ILE A 42 0.33 4.97 19.32
N ASP A 43 0.00 3.83 19.92
CA ASP A 43 0.93 3.09 20.76
C ASP A 43 2.18 2.64 19.96
N ARG A 44 3.35 2.77 20.57
CA ARG A 44 4.62 2.48 19.89
C ARG A 44 4.77 1.00 19.53
N ASP A 45 4.25 0.08 20.33
CA ASP A 45 4.32 -1.36 20.04
C ASP A 45 3.35 -1.77 18.94
N VAL A 46 2.21 -1.07 18.83
CA VAL A 46 1.27 -1.21 17.71
C VAL A 46 1.92 -0.72 16.42
N LEU A 47 2.49 0.49 16.41
CA LEU A 47 3.18 1.04 15.25
C LEU A 47 4.37 0.17 14.83
N ARG A 48 5.14 -0.34 15.81
CA ARG A 48 6.25 -1.25 15.57
C ARG A 48 5.79 -2.51 14.82
N ARG A 49 4.76 -3.18 15.33
CA ARG A 49 4.20 -4.39 14.70
C ARG A 49 3.69 -4.11 13.30
N TYR A 50 3.01 -2.98 13.11
CA TYR A 50 2.54 -2.56 11.79
C TYR A 50 3.72 -2.40 10.81
N LEU A 51 4.73 -1.61 11.14
CA LEU A 51 5.84 -1.32 10.23
C LEU A 51 6.68 -2.54 9.88
N ILE A 52 6.89 -3.47 10.82
CA ILE A 52 7.58 -4.74 10.51
C ILE A 52 6.82 -5.50 9.43
N GLN A 53 5.50 -5.62 9.58
CA GLN A 53 4.66 -6.36 8.63
C GLN A 53 4.52 -5.62 7.30
N ASP A 54 4.36 -4.30 7.32
CA ASP A 54 4.26 -3.46 6.13
C ASP A 54 5.56 -3.46 5.31
N HIS A 55 6.72 -3.53 5.97
CA HIS A 55 8.00 -3.68 5.28
C HIS A 55 8.09 -5.02 4.49
N ARG A 56 7.41 -6.09 4.94
CA ARG A 56 7.34 -7.37 4.19
C ARG A 56 6.56 -7.23 2.87
N PHE A 57 5.68 -6.25 2.76
CA PHE A 57 4.93 -5.99 1.54
C PHE A 57 5.78 -5.42 0.41
N LEU A 58 6.82 -4.64 0.74
CA LEU A 58 7.55 -3.84 -0.25
C LEU A 58 8.10 -4.67 -1.41
N ASP A 59 8.74 -5.81 -1.14
CA ASP A 59 9.29 -6.66 -2.21
C ASP A 59 8.20 -7.13 -3.17
N ALA A 60 7.11 -7.71 -2.65
CA ALA A 60 6.03 -8.19 -3.48
C ALA A 60 5.27 -7.06 -4.19
N PHE A 61 5.21 -5.87 -3.58
CA PHE A 61 4.66 -4.67 -4.20
C PHE A 61 5.53 -4.17 -5.37
N VAL A 62 6.85 -4.17 -5.22
CA VAL A 62 7.80 -3.85 -6.31
C VAL A 62 7.66 -4.83 -7.48
N VAL A 63 7.48 -6.13 -7.20
CA VAL A 63 7.21 -7.14 -8.23
C VAL A 63 5.90 -6.84 -8.97
N LEU A 64 4.84 -6.52 -8.25
CA LEU A 64 3.53 -6.16 -8.84
C LEU A 64 3.62 -4.91 -9.73
N LEU A 65 4.27 -3.85 -9.26
CA LEU A 65 4.45 -2.61 -10.01
C LEU A 65 5.32 -2.83 -11.26
N SER A 66 6.38 -3.62 -11.14
CA SER A 66 7.24 -3.97 -12.28
C SER A 66 6.47 -4.74 -13.36
N SER A 67 5.58 -5.64 -12.94
CA SER A 67 4.65 -6.36 -13.81
C SER A 67 3.68 -5.41 -14.54
N ALA A 68 3.14 -4.40 -13.86
CA ALA A 68 2.28 -3.40 -14.49
C ALA A 68 3.04 -2.57 -15.54
N VAL A 69 4.27 -2.17 -15.24
CA VAL A 69 5.15 -1.43 -16.18
C VAL A 69 5.49 -2.28 -17.41
N SER A 70 5.84 -3.56 -17.22
CA SER A 70 6.21 -4.43 -18.33
C SER A 70 5.03 -4.63 -19.31
N ARG A 71 3.80 -4.70 -18.78
CA ARG A 71 2.55 -4.91 -19.53
C ARG A 71 1.89 -3.65 -20.07
N ALA A 72 2.37 -2.46 -19.72
CA ALA A 72 1.80 -1.19 -20.21
C ALA A 72 1.85 -1.11 -21.75
N ARG A 73 0.88 -0.42 -22.38
CA ARG A 73 0.74 -0.44 -23.85
C ARG A 73 1.74 0.43 -24.58
N CYS A 74 2.13 1.56 -24.00
CA CYS A 74 3.02 2.54 -24.63
C CYS A 74 4.03 3.13 -23.63
N LEU A 75 5.00 3.88 -24.15
CA LEU A 75 6.03 4.51 -23.31
C LEU A 75 5.43 5.57 -22.37
N SER A 76 4.42 6.33 -22.83
CA SER A 76 3.76 7.34 -21.99
C SER A 76 3.10 6.75 -20.75
N ASP A 77 2.66 5.49 -20.81
CA ASP A 77 2.09 4.76 -19.65
C ASP A 77 3.20 4.17 -18.77
N ARG A 78 4.34 3.77 -19.37
CA ARG A 78 5.48 3.19 -18.63
C ARG A 78 6.21 4.21 -17.78
N VAL A 79 6.42 5.43 -18.28
CA VAL A 79 7.22 6.45 -17.61
C VAL A 79 6.69 6.76 -16.20
N PRO A 80 5.39 7.06 -16.00
CA PRO A 80 4.84 7.26 -14.65
C PRO A 80 5.02 6.03 -13.75
N GLY A 81 4.85 4.82 -14.28
CA GLY A 81 5.05 3.59 -13.51
C GLY A 81 6.51 3.39 -13.06
N CYS A 82 7.48 3.68 -13.92
CA CYS A 82 8.91 3.66 -13.55
C CYS A 82 9.27 4.72 -12.51
N GLN A 83 8.70 5.93 -12.62
CA GLN A 83 8.89 7.00 -11.63
C GLN A 83 8.33 6.60 -10.27
N PHE A 84 7.15 5.96 -10.26
CA PHE A 84 6.55 5.46 -9.04
C PHE A 84 7.37 4.31 -8.44
N LEU A 85 7.85 3.36 -9.24
CA LEU A 85 8.79 2.32 -8.80
C LEU A 85 10.02 2.92 -8.11
N ALA A 86 10.64 3.94 -8.71
CA ALA A 86 11.81 4.62 -8.12
C ALA A 86 11.49 5.34 -6.80
N LEU A 87 10.25 5.81 -6.61
CA LEU A 87 9.81 6.38 -5.34
C LEU A 87 9.74 5.30 -4.25
N ILE A 88 9.13 4.16 -4.56
CA ILE A 88 8.97 3.03 -3.63
C ILE A 88 10.33 2.45 -3.24
N THR A 89 11.22 2.18 -4.21
CA THR A 89 12.53 1.59 -3.94
C THR A 89 13.55 2.58 -3.36
N GLY A 90 13.25 3.88 -3.42
CA GLY A 90 14.08 4.94 -2.86
C GLY A 90 13.52 5.46 -1.54
N LYS A 91 12.74 6.54 -1.63
CA LYS A 91 12.32 7.32 -0.45
C LYS A 91 11.49 6.52 0.54
N GLU A 92 10.69 5.57 0.06
CA GLU A 92 9.83 4.77 0.93
C GLU A 92 10.64 3.75 1.73
N ASN A 93 11.62 3.07 1.12
CA ASN A 93 12.56 2.24 1.86
C ASN A 93 13.32 3.04 2.94
N THR A 94 13.79 4.23 2.60
CA THR A 94 14.44 5.14 3.57
C THR A 94 13.52 5.55 4.71
N TYR A 95 12.21 5.66 4.48
CA TYR A 95 11.23 5.92 5.54
C TYR A 95 11.17 4.75 6.53
N PHE A 96 11.16 3.50 6.06
CA PHE A 96 11.17 2.32 6.94
C PHE A 96 12.43 2.27 7.78
N GLU A 97 13.60 2.41 7.17
CA GLU A 97 14.90 2.40 7.86
C GLU A 97 14.94 3.43 9.00
N ARG A 98 14.58 4.69 8.70
CA ARG A 98 14.50 5.77 9.71
C ARG A 98 13.47 5.49 10.80
N SER A 99 12.32 4.94 10.44
CA SER A 99 11.25 4.66 11.40
C SER A 99 11.67 3.55 12.37
N PHE A 100 12.38 2.54 11.87
CA PHE A 100 12.94 1.48 12.69
C PHE A 100 14.02 1.97 13.64
N GLU A 101 14.91 2.84 13.17
CA GLU A 101 15.90 3.53 14.01
C GLU A 101 15.23 4.33 15.13
N ALA A 102 14.21 5.16 14.79
CA ALA A 102 13.50 6.01 15.75
C ALA A 102 12.65 5.23 16.78
N LEU A 103 12.20 4.01 16.44
CA LEU A 103 11.40 3.15 17.33
C LEU A 103 12.26 2.28 18.26
N GLY A 104 13.53 2.06 17.91
CA GLY A 104 14.49 1.31 18.70
C GLY A 104 14.07 -0.14 19.06
N GLY A 105 14.86 -0.77 19.93
CA GLY A 105 14.59 -2.12 20.44
C GLY A 105 14.64 -3.19 19.34
N LEU A 106 13.68 -4.12 19.36
CA LEU A 106 13.56 -5.24 18.41
C LEU A 106 13.53 -4.82 16.93
N CYS A 107 13.23 -3.56 16.63
CA CYS A 107 13.19 -3.06 15.25
C CYS A 107 14.49 -2.49 14.71
N ALA A 108 15.43 -2.12 15.57
CA ALA A 108 16.66 -1.46 15.14
C ALA A 108 17.63 -2.44 14.46
N ASP A 109 17.47 -3.73 14.74
CA ASP A 109 18.30 -4.81 14.23
C ASP A 109 17.54 -5.61 13.17
N GLU A 110 18.17 -5.82 12.01
CA GLU A 110 17.57 -6.53 10.88
C GLU A 110 17.28 -8.00 11.15
N ASP A 111 18.15 -8.68 11.88
CA ASP A 111 18.01 -10.09 12.20
C ASP A 111 16.83 -10.28 13.17
N ASN A 112 16.73 -9.43 14.19
CA ASN A 112 15.59 -9.44 15.12
C ASN A 112 14.26 -9.16 14.40
N ARG A 113 14.24 -8.28 13.40
CA ARG A 113 13.04 -8.09 12.55
C ARG A 113 12.77 -9.34 11.73
N GLY A 114 13.81 -9.96 11.16
CA GLY A 114 13.78 -11.21 10.40
C GLY A 114 13.07 -12.35 11.12
N ASP A 115 13.27 -12.45 12.42
CA ASP A 115 12.69 -13.50 13.26
C ASP A 115 11.21 -13.29 13.59
N VAL A 116 10.65 -12.09 13.34
CA VAL A 116 9.22 -11.84 13.55
C VAL A 116 8.42 -12.56 12.46
N PRO A 117 7.55 -13.53 12.81
CA PRO A 117 6.77 -14.25 11.83
C PRO A 117 5.78 -13.32 11.13
N ASP A 118 5.59 -13.54 9.84
CA ASP A 118 4.56 -12.84 9.07
C ASP A 118 3.18 -13.15 9.67
N ALA A 119 2.36 -12.12 9.84
CA ALA A 119 0.96 -12.30 10.17
C ALA A 119 0.22 -13.02 9.03
N ASP A 120 -0.84 -13.75 9.35
CA ASP A 120 -1.63 -14.48 8.34
C ASP A 120 -2.15 -13.57 7.22
N VAL A 121 -2.55 -12.35 7.58
CA VAL A 121 -2.99 -11.33 6.63
C VAL A 121 -1.87 -10.87 5.70
N THR A 122 -0.65 -10.68 6.23
CA THR A 122 0.55 -10.33 5.46
C THR A 122 0.84 -11.41 4.43
N ARG A 123 0.91 -12.69 4.84
CA ARG A 123 1.19 -13.81 3.94
C ARG A 123 0.15 -13.91 2.82
N ARG A 124 -1.14 -13.79 3.16
CA ARG A 124 -2.24 -13.86 2.17
C ARG A 124 -2.17 -12.73 1.17
N PHE A 125 -1.86 -11.52 1.62
CA PHE A 125 -1.90 -10.35 0.75
C PHE A 125 -0.62 -10.24 -0.10
N VAL A 126 0.55 -10.66 0.42
CA VAL A 126 1.76 -10.93 -0.38
C VAL A 126 1.49 -11.93 -1.48
N LYS A 127 0.81 -13.05 -1.16
CA LYS A 127 0.42 -14.05 -2.16
C LYS A 127 -0.47 -13.42 -3.24
N LEU A 128 -1.49 -12.65 -2.85
CA LEU A 128 -2.40 -11.99 -3.80
C LEU A 128 -1.64 -11.07 -4.77
N MET A 129 -0.68 -10.28 -4.29
CA MET A 129 0.14 -9.41 -5.15
C MET A 129 0.98 -10.22 -6.15
N ARG A 130 1.59 -11.31 -5.69
CA ARG A 130 2.39 -12.19 -6.57
C ARG A 130 1.52 -12.88 -7.61
N ASP A 131 0.36 -13.40 -7.21
CA ASP A 131 -0.60 -14.00 -8.14
C ASP A 131 -1.05 -12.98 -9.20
N ALA A 132 -1.39 -11.76 -8.79
CA ALA A 132 -1.79 -10.69 -9.70
C ALA A 132 -0.65 -10.26 -10.64
N ALA A 133 0.60 -10.24 -10.16
CA ALA A 133 1.76 -9.93 -10.98
C ALA A 133 1.99 -10.96 -12.09
N MET A 134 1.61 -12.22 -11.85
CA MET A 134 1.72 -13.32 -12.81
C MET A 134 0.51 -13.46 -13.73
N GLY A 135 -0.69 -13.11 -13.27
CA GLY A 135 -1.97 -13.38 -13.95
C GLY A 135 -2.36 -12.45 -15.10
N GLY A 136 -1.44 -11.61 -15.59
CA GLY A 136 -1.69 -10.69 -16.71
C GLY A 136 -1.26 -11.23 -18.05
#